data_AF-A0A495KM14-F1
#
_entry.id   AF-A0A495KM14-F1
#
_cell.length_a   1.000
_cell.length_b   1.000
_cell.length_c   1.000
_cell.angle_alpha   90.00
_cell.angle_beta   90.00
_cell.angle_gamma   90.00
#
_symmetry.space_group_name_H-M   'P 1'
#
loop_
_entity.id
_entity.type
_entity.pdbx_description
1 polymer ?
#
loop_
_entity_poly.entity_id
_entity_poly.type
_entity_poly.pdbx_seq_one_letter_code
_entity_poly.pdbx_strand_id
1 'polypeptide(L)'
;MRFKKYLLILLLFYYGNSFACKCREFEKEIMVERGLESADIVFYGELIKLDTISNTYAFKIIELFKGNYEPKTITSFSESNCDFYFNEKGLCIIYANINKNKTLINISACSPSQSMDFGPGFPPIPFEFDSAGKTVPKNEIEMKLFDLENKNKSLSTFIYQLEKLRQYKLAQNTITTQMKNDFSDKALIISLIVNAILLLTIIFLIVSKKTSNNRITK
;
A
#
# COMPACT_ATOMS: atom_id res chain seq x y z
N MET A 1 28.14 25.24 47.90
CA MET A 1 28.60 24.46 46.72
C MET A 1 27.81 23.19 46.43
N ARG A 2 27.20 22.48 47.41
CA ARG A 2 26.46 21.23 47.17
C ARG A 2 25.18 21.41 46.33
N PHE A 3 24.43 22.50 46.53
CA PHE A 3 23.17 22.77 45.82
C PHE A 3 23.33 22.94 44.29
N LYS A 4 24.46 23.51 43.84
CA LYS A 4 24.76 23.67 42.40
C LYS A 4 24.95 22.33 41.67
N LYS A 5 25.39 21.27 42.37
CA LYS A 5 25.57 19.94 41.76
C LYS A 5 24.24 19.23 41.53
N TYR A 6 23.28 19.37 42.45
CA TYR A 6 21.93 18.82 42.28
C TYR A 6 21.13 19.52 41.18
N LEU A 7 21.30 20.84 41.04
CA LEU A 7 20.67 21.60 39.95
C LEU A 7 21.15 21.12 38.55
N LEU A 8 22.44 20.79 38.42
CA LEU A 8 23.01 20.27 37.17
C LEU A 8 22.42 18.90 36.80
N ILE A 9 22.25 18.02 37.80
CA ILE A 9 21.65 16.69 37.60
C ILE A 9 20.18 16.82 37.21
N LEU A 10 19.43 17.73 37.85
CA LEU A 10 18.03 17.98 37.50
C LEU A 10 17.88 18.50 36.07
N LEU A 11 18.80 19.36 35.60
CA LEU A 11 18.79 19.89 34.24
C LEU A 11 18.98 18.78 33.20
N LEU A 12 19.80 17.76 33.48
CA LEU A 12 20.04 16.62 32.57
C LEU A 12 18.79 15.75 32.36
N PHE A 13 17.89 15.67 33.34
CA PHE A 13 16.62 14.92 33.19
C PHE A 13 15.59 15.65 32.32
N TYR A 14 15.69 16.96 32.14
CA TYR A 14 14.75 17.74 31.32
C TYR A 14 15.03 17.68 29.80
N TYR A 15 16.21 17.20 29.38
CA TYR A 15 16.57 17.12 27.95
C TYR A 15 16.28 15.76 27.30
N GLY A 16 15.72 14.79 28.05
CA GLY A 16 15.37 13.48 27.51
C GLY A 16 14.01 13.47 26.82
N ASN A 17 13.93 13.94 25.57
CA ASN A 17 12.77 13.63 24.73
C ASN A 17 12.88 12.17 24.27
N SER A 18 12.14 11.27 24.91
CA SER A 18 11.94 9.91 24.40
C SER A 18 10.89 9.94 23.30
N PHE A 19 11.25 9.45 22.11
CA PHE A 19 10.34 9.33 20.99
C PHE A 19 9.93 7.87 20.83
N ALA A 20 8.67 7.58 21.15
CA ALA A 20 8.07 6.28 20.94
C ALA A 20 6.96 6.39 19.88
N CYS A 21 6.91 5.42 18.99
CA CYS A 21 5.87 5.33 17.98
C CYS A 21 4.59 4.82 18.63
N LYS A 22 3.52 5.62 18.58
CA LYS A 22 2.20 5.19 19.03
C LYS A 22 1.38 4.73 17.82
N CYS A 23 1.47 3.44 17.52
CA CYS A 23 0.64 2.83 16.48
C CYS A 23 -0.74 2.46 17.03
N ARG A 24 -1.77 2.56 16.19
CA ARG A 24 -3.10 2.06 16.51
C ARG A 24 -3.17 0.58 16.13
N GLU A 25 -3.65 -0.26 17.02
CA GLU A 25 -3.95 -1.66 16.67
C GLU A 25 -5.17 -1.69 15.74
N PHE A 26 -5.08 -2.48 14.68
CA PHE A 26 -6.16 -2.68 13.72
C PHE A 26 -6.66 -4.11 13.79
N GLU A 27 -7.99 -4.26 13.76
CA GLU A 27 -8.60 -5.57 13.52
C GLU A 27 -8.21 -6.08 12.12
N LYS A 28 -8.10 -7.40 11.97
CA LYS A 28 -7.64 -8.05 10.74
C LYS A 28 -8.47 -7.62 9.53
N GLU A 29 -9.77 -7.44 9.75
CA GLU A 29 -10.79 -7.17 8.74
C GLU A 29 -10.66 -5.78 8.13
N ILE A 30 -10.31 -4.77 8.95
CA ILE A 30 -10.21 -3.36 8.53
C ILE A 30 -8.80 -2.96 8.12
N MET A 31 -7.81 -3.83 8.36
CA MET A 31 -6.40 -3.55 8.16
C MET A 31 -6.07 -3.17 6.71
N VAL A 32 -6.60 -3.93 5.74
CA VAL A 32 -6.35 -3.69 4.31
C VAL A 32 -7.00 -2.38 3.86
N GLU A 33 -8.22 -2.10 4.31
CA GLU A 33 -8.95 -0.88 3.96
C GLU A 33 -8.21 0.36 4.46
N ARG A 34 -7.78 0.36 5.74
CA ARG A 34 -6.98 1.45 6.31
C ARG A 34 -5.61 1.61 5.65
N GLY A 35 -4.96 0.51 5.31
CA GLY A 35 -3.71 0.51 4.57
C GLY A 35 -3.88 1.15 3.19
N LEU A 36 -4.95 0.77 2.48
CA LEU A 36 -5.30 1.34 1.18
C LEU A 36 -5.69 2.82 1.27
N GLU A 37 -6.30 3.29 2.35
CA GLU A 37 -6.62 4.71 2.55
C GLU A 37 -5.36 5.56 2.72
N SER A 38 -4.42 5.07 3.53
CA SER A 38 -3.28 5.86 4.00
C SER A 38 -2.05 5.81 3.10
N ALA A 39 -1.84 4.72 2.34
CA ALA A 39 -0.64 4.53 1.53
C ALA A 39 -0.79 5.11 0.11
N ASP A 40 0.25 5.73 -0.42
CA ASP A 40 0.30 6.15 -1.84
C ASP A 40 0.44 4.96 -2.79
N ILE A 41 1.21 3.94 -2.37
CA ILE A 41 1.49 2.73 -3.14
C ILE A 41 1.29 1.49 -2.28
N VAL A 42 0.63 0.48 -2.86
CA VAL A 42 0.44 -0.83 -2.24
C VAL A 42 0.80 -1.93 -3.22
N PHE A 43 1.72 -2.80 -2.83
CA PHE A 43 2.17 -3.90 -3.68
C PHE A 43 2.54 -5.15 -2.90
N TYR A 44 2.46 -6.28 -3.57
CA TYR A 44 3.08 -7.54 -3.18
C TYR A 44 4.39 -7.72 -3.96
N GLY A 45 5.46 -8.06 -3.26
CA GLY A 45 6.79 -8.12 -3.85
C GLY A 45 7.77 -8.96 -3.06
N GLU A 46 9.00 -8.98 -3.53
CA GLU A 46 10.13 -9.69 -2.93
C GLU A 46 11.21 -8.69 -2.52
N LEU A 47 11.65 -8.74 -1.27
CA LEU A 47 12.80 -7.99 -0.78
C LEU A 47 14.10 -8.63 -1.31
N ILE A 48 14.70 -8.01 -2.32
CA ILE A 48 15.88 -8.54 -3.02
C ILE A 48 17.21 -8.01 -2.47
N LYS A 49 17.21 -6.80 -1.89
CA LYS A 49 18.38 -6.18 -1.25
C LYS A 49 18.02 -5.65 0.13
N LEU A 50 18.85 -5.99 1.10
CA LEU A 50 18.77 -5.56 2.49
C LEU A 50 20.14 -4.99 2.87
N ASP A 51 20.20 -3.71 3.19
CA ASP A 51 21.40 -3.04 3.73
C ASP A 51 21.05 -2.41 5.07
N THR A 52 21.45 -3.09 6.14
CA THR A 52 21.19 -2.69 7.53
C THR A 52 22.13 -1.59 8.02
N ILE A 53 23.21 -1.29 7.29
CA ILE A 53 24.14 -0.20 7.64
C ILE A 53 23.56 1.12 7.14
N SER A 54 23.09 1.13 5.89
CA SER A 54 22.46 2.31 5.29
C SER A 54 20.95 2.37 5.47
N ASN A 55 20.33 1.37 6.12
CA ASN A 55 18.86 1.24 6.24
C ASN A 55 18.13 1.37 4.90
N THR A 56 18.71 0.79 3.85
CA THR A 56 18.13 0.79 2.50
C THR A 56 17.66 -0.59 2.10
N TYR A 57 16.50 -0.62 1.45
CA TYR A 57 15.86 -1.85 0.99
C TYR A 57 15.51 -1.72 -0.48
N ALA A 58 15.63 -2.81 -1.24
CA ALA A 58 15.15 -2.85 -2.62
C ALA A 58 14.17 -4.01 -2.80
N PHE A 59 13.01 -3.70 -3.36
CA PHE A 59 11.94 -4.65 -3.61
C PHE A 59 11.75 -4.87 -5.09
N LYS A 60 11.53 -6.11 -5.48
CA LYS A 60 10.99 -6.48 -6.79
C LYS A 60 9.48 -6.57 -6.66
N ILE A 61 8.76 -5.71 -7.38
CA ILE A 61 7.30 -5.69 -7.41
C ILE A 61 6.82 -6.89 -8.23
N ILE A 62 6.04 -7.76 -7.60
CA ILE A 62 5.40 -8.92 -8.25
C ILE A 62 3.99 -8.52 -8.69
N GLU A 63 3.26 -7.84 -7.81
CA GLU A 63 1.89 -7.40 -8.08
C GLU A 63 1.62 -6.03 -7.46
N LEU A 64 1.23 -5.05 -8.30
CA LEU A 64 0.80 -3.72 -7.86
C LEU A 64 -0.72 -3.72 -7.63
N PHE A 65 -1.16 -3.19 -6.48
CA PHE A 65 -2.58 -3.06 -6.10
C PHE A 65 -3.05 -1.60 -6.07
N LYS A 66 -2.20 -0.68 -5.59
CA LYS A 66 -2.49 0.77 -5.57
C LYS A 66 -1.25 1.55 -6.00
N GLY A 67 -1.48 2.68 -6.68
CA GLY A 67 -0.45 3.60 -7.16
C GLY A 67 -0.18 3.43 -8.65
N ASN A 68 0.60 4.36 -9.21
CA ASN A 68 1.09 4.29 -10.59
C ASN A 68 2.61 4.24 -10.57
N TYR A 69 3.16 3.04 -10.77
CA TYR A 69 4.60 2.80 -10.73
C TYR A 69 4.98 1.79 -11.82
N GLU A 70 5.76 2.23 -12.80
CA GLU A 70 6.17 1.40 -13.94
C GLU A 70 7.39 0.51 -13.65
N PRO A 71 8.42 0.96 -12.90
CA PRO A 71 9.59 0.12 -12.65
C PRO A 71 9.23 -1.16 -11.89
N LYS A 72 9.86 -2.27 -12.25
CA LYS A 72 9.69 -3.55 -11.55
C LYS A 72 10.40 -3.59 -10.20
N THR A 73 11.23 -2.60 -9.90
CA THR A 73 12.01 -2.51 -8.67
C THR A 73 11.85 -1.15 -8.03
N ILE A 74 11.65 -1.13 -6.72
CA ILE A 74 11.49 0.10 -5.94
C ILE A 74 12.39 0.07 -4.71
N THR A 75 12.96 1.22 -4.38
CA THR A 75 13.86 1.38 -3.24
C THR A 75 13.17 2.07 -2.08
N SER A 76 13.39 1.55 -0.87
CA SER A 76 12.95 2.16 0.38
C SER A 76 14.17 2.63 1.18
N PHE A 77 13.98 3.69 1.95
CA PHE A 77 14.96 4.20 2.89
C PHE A 77 14.24 4.52 4.19
N SER A 78 14.81 4.04 5.30
CA SER A 78 14.29 4.25 6.65
C SER A 78 15.07 5.38 7.32
N GLU A 79 14.44 6.55 7.46
CA GLU A 79 15.00 7.75 8.11
C GLU A 79 14.58 7.86 9.58
N SER A 80 13.45 7.26 9.94
CA SER A 80 12.80 7.47 11.22
C SER A 80 12.82 6.23 12.12
N ASN A 81 12.75 6.46 13.43
CA ASN A 81 12.62 5.38 14.41
C ASN A 81 11.25 4.67 14.32
N CYS A 82 10.31 5.18 13.52
CA CYS A 82 8.98 4.61 13.29
C CYS A 82 8.81 4.00 11.90
N ASP A 83 9.92 3.68 11.24
CA ASP A 83 9.92 3.02 9.95
C ASP A 83 9.96 1.50 10.14
N PHE A 84 9.46 0.77 9.15
CA PHE A 84 9.40 -0.69 9.18
C PHE A 84 10.77 -1.28 8.84
N TYR A 85 11.24 -2.21 9.67
CA TYR A 85 12.53 -2.87 9.50
C TYR A 85 12.35 -4.31 9.01
N PHE A 86 13.20 -4.70 8.05
CA PHE A 86 13.25 -6.07 7.55
C PHE A 86 14.49 -6.76 8.07
N ASN A 87 14.31 -7.93 8.67
CA ASN A 87 15.42 -8.74 9.19
C ASN A 87 15.94 -9.73 8.15
N GLU A 88 15.08 -10.15 7.23
CA GLU A 88 15.39 -11.19 6.24
C GLU A 88 14.77 -10.85 4.89
N LYS A 89 15.40 -11.37 3.82
CA LYS A 89 14.85 -11.30 2.47
C LYS A 89 13.66 -12.24 2.34
N GLY A 90 12.67 -11.85 1.55
CA GLY A 90 11.50 -12.69 1.33
C GLY A 90 10.34 -11.95 0.71
N LEU A 91 9.21 -12.63 0.65
CA LEU A 91 7.96 -12.08 0.13
C LEU A 91 7.30 -11.17 1.15
N CYS A 92 6.79 -10.04 0.70
CA CYS A 92 6.20 -9.02 1.56
C CYS A 92 5.03 -8.31 0.88
N ILE A 93 4.08 -7.86 1.68
CA ILE A 93 3.04 -6.90 1.30
C ILE A 93 3.49 -5.56 1.86
N ILE A 94 3.57 -4.55 1.00
CA ILE A 94 4.10 -3.24 1.33
C ILE A 94 3.02 -2.18 1.14
N TYR A 95 2.80 -1.39 2.18
CA TYR A 95 1.99 -0.19 2.20
C TYR A 95 2.91 0.99 2.49
N ALA A 96 3.12 1.85 1.50
CA ALA A 96 4.13 2.88 1.60
C ALA A 96 3.69 4.22 1.01
N ASN A 97 4.35 5.28 1.45
CA ASN A 97 4.18 6.62 0.90
C ASN A 97 5.33 6.91 -0.05
N ILE A 98 5.00 7.52 -1.19
CA ILE A 98 5.97 7.83 -2.23
C ILE A 98 6.56 9.22 -1.94
N ASN A 99 7.89 9.34 -1.91
CA ASN A 99 8.53 10.64 -1.80
C ASN A 99 8.30 11.48 -3.08
N LYS A 100 8.43 12.81 -2.99
CA LYS A 100 8.19 13.78 -4.07
C LYS A 100 8.86 13.42 -5.41
N ASN A 101 10.03 12.78 -5.36
CA ASN A 101 10.79 12.37 -6.56
C ASN A 101 10.34 11.02 -7.16
N LYS A 102 9.35 10.35 -6.59
CA LYS A 102 8.79 9.05 -7.01
C LYS A 102 9.77 7.87 -7.10
N THR A 103 11.00 8.02 -6.61
CA THR A 103 12.02 6.96 -6.64
C THR A 103 12.13 6.18 -5.34
N LEU A 104 11.78 6.82 -4.23
CA LEU A 104 11.90 6.28 -2.89
C LEU A 104 10.52 6.17 -2.23
N ILE A 105 10.35 5.08 -1.48
CA ILE A 105 9.19 4.89 -0.62
C ILE A 105 9.62 4.93 0.84
N ASN A 106 8.74 5.44 1.71
CA ASN A 106 8.85 5.29 3.15
C ASN A 106 7.76 4.32 3.63
N ILE A 107 8.17 3.31 4.39
CA ILE A 107 7.32 2.28 4.95
C ILE A 107 7.24 2.52 6.46
N SER A 108 6.08 2.94 6.97
CA SER A 108 5.90 3.14 8.41
C SER A 108 5.76 1.80 9.14
N ALA A 109 6.34 1.68 10.33
CA ALA A 109 6.11 0.58 11.26
C ALA A 109 4.65 0.47 11.71
N CYS A 110 3.87 1.57 11.62
CA CYS A 110 2.43 1.56 11.89
C CYS A 110 1.58 1.20 10.66
N SER A 111 2.21 1.02 9.50
CA SER A 111 1.50 0.54 8.31
C SER A 111 1.23 -0.97 8.44
N PRO A 112 0.23 -1.50 7.74
CA PRO A 112 -0.03 -2.95 7.72
C PRO A 112 0.95 -3.75 6.86
N SER A 113 2.12 -3.17 6.56
CA SER A 113 3.20 -3.85 5.85
C SER A 113 3.64 -5.08 6.62
N GLN A 114 3.82 -6.19 5.91
CA GLN A 114 4.09 -7.47 6.53
C GLN A 114 4.96 -8.34 5.62
N SER A 115 5.95 -9.00 6.21
CA SER A 115 6.71 -10.07 5.57
C SER A 115 6.01 -11.42 5.77
N MET A 116 6.11 -12.29 4.78
CA MET A 116 5.52 -13.65 4.85
C MET A 116 6.16 -14.48 5.97
N ASP A 117 7.47 -14.32 6.18
CA ASP A 117 8.19 -14.93 7.29
C ASP A 117 8.69 -13.85 8.25
N PHE A 118 8.54 -14.12 9.53
CA PHE A 118 9.24 -13.38 10.58
C PHE A 118 10.45 -14.23 10.93
N GLY A 119 11.64 -13.68 10.70
CA GLY A 119 12.89 -14.32 11.11
C GLY A 119 12.83 -14.77 12.58
N PRO A 120 13.71 -15.70 12.99
CA PRO A 120 13.66 -16.30 14.31
C PRO A 120 13.70 -15.25 15.42
N GLY A 121 12.90 -15.45 16.47
CA GLY A 121 12.88 -14.58 17.66
C GLY A 121 11.98 -13.35 17.58
N PHE A 122 11.10 -13.24 16.58
CA PHE A 122 10.10 -12.17 16.50
C PHE A 122 8.67 -12.71 16.30
N PRO A 123 7.67 -12.24 17.07
CA PRO A 123 7.79 -11.31 18.21
C PRO A 123 8.55 -11.94 19.39
N PRO A 124 9.14 -11.13 20.28
CA PRO A 124 9.82 -11.66 21.46
C PRO A 124 8.84 -12.46 22.31
N ILE A 125 9.30 -13.60 22.83
CA ILE A 125 8.49 -14.46 23.69
C ILE A 125 8.11 -13.68 24.97
N PRO A 126 6.83 -13.61 25.34
CA PRO A 126 6.41 -12.91 26.54
C PRO A 126 6.99 -13.59 27.78
N PHE A 127 7.51 -12.78 28.70
CA PHE A 127 8.00 -13.27 29.99
C PHE A 127 6.84 -13.76 30.85
N GLU A 128 7.01 -14.92 31.47
CA GLU A 128 6.11 -15.43 32.49
C GLU A 128 6.75 -15.25 33.88
N PHE A 129 5.94 -14.83 34.84
CA PHE A 129 6.38 -14.58 36.21
C PHE A 129 5.63 -15.51 37.16
N ASP A 130 6.35 -16.10 38.12
CA ASP A 130 5.74 -16.89 39.18
C ASP A 130 5.03 -15.99 40.21
N SER A 131 4.37 -16.61 41.20
CA SER A 131 3.69 -15.88 42.28
C SER A 131 4.63 -15.02 43.15
N ALA A 132 5.94 -15.25 43.07
CA ALA A 132 6.98 -14.47 43.75
C ALA A 132 7.61 -13.39 42.86
N GLY A 133 7.12 -13.21 41.62
CA GLY A 133 7.62 -12.23 40.65
C GLY A 133 8.94 -12.61 39.98
N LYS A 134 9.36 -13.88 40.04
CA LYS A 134 10.56 -14.36 39.34
C LYS A 134 10.20 -14.84 37.94
N THR A 135 11.09 -14.60 36.99
CA THR A 135 10.94 -15.09 35.62
C THR A 135 11.01 -16.61 35.59
N VAL A 136 9.97 -17.25 35.05
CA VAL A 136 9.94 -18.68 34.81
C VAL A 136 10.52 -18.94 33.42
N PRO A 137 11.63 -19.68 33.29
CA PRO A 137 12.16 -20.03 31.98
C PRO A 137 11.19 -21.00 31.28
N LYS A 138 10.77 -20.65 30.06
CA LYS A 138 10.01 -21.57 29.22
C LYS A 138 10.89 -22.72 28.76
N ASN A 139 10.32 -23.91 28.69
CA ASN A 139 11.03 -25.05 28.14
C ASN A 139 11.12 -24.95 26.60
N GLU A 140 11.99 -25.75 26.00
CA GLU A 140 12.24 -25.73 24.55
C GLU A 140 10.97 -26.02 23.73
N ILE A 141 10.07 -26.87 24.24
CA ILE A 141 8.83 -27.25 23.56
C ILE A 141 7.87 -26.07 23.52
N GLU A 142 7.71 -25.36 24.63
CA GLU A 142 6.88 -24.16 24.74
C GLU A 142 7.38 -23.03 23.84
N MET A 143 8.70 -22.82 23.77
CA MET A 143 9.29 -21.84 22.86
C MET A 143 8.98 -22.19 21.40
N LYS A 144 9.17 -23.45 21.01
CA LYS A 144 8.85 -23.92 19.65
C LYS A 144 7.36 -23.81 19.33
N LEU A 145 6.49 -24.13 20.29
CA LEU A 145 5.04 -24.02 20.10
C LEU A 145 4.64 -22.57 19.86
N PHE A 146 5.15 -21.64 20.67
CA PHE A 146 4.92 -20.21 20.50
C PHE A 146 5.39 -19.69 19.14
N ASP A 147 6.60 -20.09 18.70
CA ASP A 147 7.13 -19.71 17.40
C ASP A 147 6.24 -20.23 16.25
N LEU A 148 5.80 -21.48 16.33
CA LEU A 148 4.91 -22.10 15.33
C LEU A 148 3.54 -21.42 15.28
N GLU A 149 2.94 -21.13 16.44
CA GLU A 149 1.66 -20.42 16.52
C GLU A 149 1.73 -19.03 15.88
N ASN A 150 2.80 -18.28 16.18
CA ASN A 150 3.01 -16.95 15.59
C ASN A 150 3.29 -17.01 14.09
N LYS A 151 4.09 -17.98 13.61
CA LYS A 151 4.31 -18.19 12.18
C LYS A 151 3.01 -18.53 11.46
N ASN A 152 2.22 -19.43 12.01
CA ASN A 152 0.93 -19.80 11.44
C ASN A 152 -0.04 -18.60 11.40
N LYS A 153 -0.11 -17.82 12.50
CA LYS A 153 -0.93 -16.61 12.57
C LYS A 153 -0.46 -15.55 11.56
N SER A 154 0.85 -15.32 11.45
CA SER A 154 1.45 -14.40 10.48
C SER A 154 1.06 -14.79 9.06
N LEU A 155 1.27 -16.06 8.69
CA LEU A 155 0.98 -16.58 7.35
C LEU A 155 -0.51 -16.49 7.02
N SER A 156 -1.39 -16.84 7.97
CA SER A 156 -2.84 -16.71 7.82
C SER A 156 -3.26 -15.26 7.58
N THR A 157 -2.66 -14.31 8.29
CA THR A 157 -2.92 -12.88 8.09
C THR A 157 -2.36 -12.41 6.75
N PHE A 158 -1.16 -12.84 6.37
CA PHE A 158 -0.53 -12.50 5.10
C PHE A 158 -1.38 -12.95 3.91
N ILE A 159 -1.82 -14.21 3.90
CA ILE A 159 -2.70 -14.77 2.85
C ILE A 159 -4.02 -14.01 2.81
N TYR A 160 -4.63 -13.74 3.96
CA TYR A 160 -5.87 -12.98 4.04
C TYR A 160 -5.73 -11.58 3.42
N GLN A 161 -4.68 -10.84 3.78
CA GLN A 161 -4.41 -9.52 3.22
C GLN A 161 -4.21 -9.59 1.71
N LEU A 162 -3.43 -10.55 1.23
CA LEU A 162 -3.16 -10.73 -0.20
C LEU A 162 -4.44 -10.98 -0.99
N GLU A 163 -5.31 -11.88 -0.53
CA GLU A 163 -6.58 -12.18 -1.19
C GLU A 163 -7.53 -10.97 -1.17
N LYS A 164 -7.59 -10.22 -0.07
CA LYS A 164 -8.36 -8.97 0.01
C LYS A 164 -7.85 -7.92 -0.98
N LEU A 165 -6.52 -7.76 -1.11
CA LEU A 165 -5.92 -6.85 -2.08
C LEU A 165 -6.21 -7.27 -3.53
N ARG A 166 -6.20 -8.57 -3.82
CA ARG A 166 -6.61 -9.11 -5.13
C ARG A 166 -8.08 -8.83 -5.43
N GLN A 167 -8.98 -9.02 -4.47
CA GLN A 167 -10.39 -8.65 -4.60
C GLN A 167 -10.57 -7.15 -4.87
N TYR A 168 -9.85 -6.30 -4.13
CA TYR A 168 -9.84 -4.86 -4.36
C TYR A 168 -9.43 -4.51 -5.80
N LYS A 169 -8.34 -5.10 -6.29
CA LYS A 169 -7.85 -4.87 -7.65
C LYS A 169 -8.82 -5.33 -8.73
N LEU A 170 -9.47 -6.49 -8.53
CA LEU A 170 -10.52 -6.97 -9.44
C LEU A 170 -11.71 -6.01 -9.50
N ALA A 171 -12.13 -5.46 -8.35
CA ALA A 171 -13.19 -4.46 -8.29
C ALA A 171 -12.81 -3.18 -9.06
N GLN A 172 -11.58 -2.67 -8.89
CA GLN A 172 -11.08 -1.51 -9.62
C GLN A 172 -11.03 -1.72 -11.14
N ASN A 173 -10.58 -2.89 -11.58
CA ASN A 173 -10.55 -3.24 -13.00
C ASN A 173 -11.95 -3.34 -13.62
N THR A 174 -12.91 -3.86 -12.85
CA THR A 174 -14.32 -3.96 -13.27
C THR A 174 -14.92 -2.57 -13.48
N ILE A 175 -14.71 -1.66 -12.52
CA ILE A 175 -15.17 -0.26 -12.60
C ILE A 175 -14.54 0.44 -13.82
N THR A 176 -13.23 0.27 -14.00
CA THR A 176 -12.50 0.87 -15.15
C THR A 176 -13.04 0.37 -16.49
N THR A 177 -13.34 -0.92 -16.59
CA THR A 177 -13.90 -1.53 -17.81
C THR A 177 -15.32 -1.03 -18.08
N GLN A 178 -16.17 -0.96 -17.06
CA GLN A 178 -17.52 -0.42 -17.19
C GLN A 178 -17.52 1.05 -17.63
N MET A 179 -16.65 1.88 -17.04
CA MET A 179 -16.51 3.29 -17.45
C MET A 179 -16.02 3.43 -18.90
N LYS A 180 -15.08 2.57 -19.34
CA LYS A 180 -14.59 2.58 -20.72
C LYS A 180 -15.69 2.19 -21.71
N ASN A 181 -16.52 1.21 -21.36
CA ASN A 181 -17.63 0.79 -22.20
C ASN A 181 -18.71 1.88 -22.29
N ASP A 182 -19.10 2.50 -21.16
CA ASP A 182 -20.06 3.62 -21.16
C ASP A 182 -19.57 4.82 -22.01
N PHE A 183 -18.27 5.13 -21.94
CA PHE A 183 -17.68 6.16 -22.80
C PHE A 183 -17.72 5.79 -24.29
N SER A 184 -17.41 4.53 -24.62
CA SER A 184 -17.46 4.02 -26.00
C SER A 184 -18.88 4.05 -26.57
N ASP A 185 -19.87 3.65 -25.78
CA ASP A 185 -21.28 3.64 -26.20
C ASP A 185 -21.80 5.06 -26.46
N LYS A 186 -21.48 6.01 -25.57
CA LYS A 186 -21.79 7.43 -25.76
C LYS A 186 -21.11 8.00 -27.01
N ALA A 187 -19.84 7.66 -27.25
CA ALA A 187 -19.11 8.11 -28.43
C ALA A 187 -19.72 7.55 -29.73
N LEU A 188 -20.16 6.30 -29.75
CA LEU A 188 -20.86 5.69 -30.88
C LEU A 188 -22.19 6.39 -31.17
N ILE A 189 -22.99 6.68 -30.14
CA ILE A 189 -24.26 7.41 -30.29
C ILE A 189 -24.01 8.82 -30.86
N ILE A 190 -23.01 9.55 -30.34
CA ILE A 190 -22.66 10.88 -30.86
C ILE A 190 -22.22 10.79 -32.33
N SER A 191 -21.39 9.82 -32.69
CA SER A 191 -20.93 9.60 -34.06
C SER A 191 -22.09 9.32 -35.02
N LEU A 192 -23.06 8.49 -34.61
CA LEU A 192 -24.27 8.21 -35.39
C LEU A 192 -25.13 9.46 -35.60
N ILE A 193 -25.32 10.27 -34.56
CA ILE A 193 -26.08 11.53 -34.64
C ILE A 193 -25.40 12.50 -35.61
N VAL A 194 -24.08 12.68 -35.50
CA VAL A 194 -23.32 13.57 -36.38
C VAL A 194 -23.43 13.12 -37.84
N ASN A 195 -23.27 11.82 -38.11
CA ASN A 195 -23.41 11.27 -39.46
C ASN A 195 -24.83 11.42 -40.01
N ALA A 196 -25.86 11.23 -39.18
CA ALA A 196 -27.25 11.43 -39.59
C ALA A 196 -27.53 12.89 -39.97
N ILE A 197 -27.04 13.85 -39.18
CA ILE A 197 -27.15 15.28 -39.48
C ILE A 197 -26.43 15.60 -40.81
N LEU A 198 -25.21 15.10 -40.98
CA LEU A 198 -24.42 15.30 -42.21
C LEU A 198 -25.17 14.78 -43.45
N LEU A 199 -25.75 13.57 -43.35
CA LEU A 199 -26.54 12.98 -44.43
C LEU A 199 -27.79 13.83 -44.73
N LEU A 200 -28.49 14.32 -43.71
CA LEU A 200 -29.65 15.21 -43.88
C LEU A 200 -29.26 16.53 -44.57
N THR A 201 -28.11 17.12 -44.23
CA THR A 201 -27.63 18.34 -44.91
C THR A 201 -27.32 18.10 -46.39
N ILE A 202 -26.73 16.95 -46.73
CA ILE A 202 -26.45 16.58 -48.12
C ILE A 202 -27.75 16.39 -48.91
N ILE A 203 -28.73 15.67 -48.34
CA ILE A 203 -30.05 15.48 -48.97
C ILE A 203 -30.73 16.83 -49.20
N PHE A 204 -30.70 17.72 -48.21
CA PHE A 204 -31.27 19.06 -48.33
C PHE A 204 -30.61 19.88 -49.46
N LEU A 205 -29.29 19.82 -49.59
CA LEU A 205 -28.56 20.47 -50.69
C LEU A 205 -28.93 19.90 -52.07
N ILE A 206 -29.12 18.58 -52.17
CA ILE A 206 -29.54 17.94 -53.44
C ILE A 206 -30.97 18.36 -53.82
N VAL A 207 -31.90 18.37 -52.85
CA VAL A 207 -33.30 18.74 -53.08
C VAL A 207 -33.42 20.21 -53.48
N SER A 208 -32.75 21.11 -52.77
CA SER A 208 -32.75 22.56 -53.05
C SER A 208 -32.16 22.89 -54.43
N LYS A 209 -31.10 22.19 -54.84
CA LYS A 209 -30.53 22.35 -56.19
C LYS A 209 -31.51 21.93 -57.29
N LYS A 210 -32.26 20.84 -57.07
CA LYS A 210 -33.26 20.35 -58.04
C LYS A 210 -34.46 21.31 -58.20
N THR A 211 -34.94 21.91 -57.11
CA THR A 211 -36.02 22.93 -57.18
C THR A 211 -35.58 24.23 -57.83
N SER A 212 -34.30 24.63 -57.70
CA SER A 212 -33.76 25.81 -58.40
C SER A 212 -33.70 25.60 -59.92
N ASN A 213 -33.26 24.43 -60.40
CA ASN A 213 -33.21 24.14 -61.85
C ASN A 213 -34.60 24.10 -62.50
N ASN A 214 -35.62 23.57 -61.81
CA ASN A 214 -36.99 23.54 -62.32
C ASN A 214 -37.67 24.92 -62.39
N ARG A 215 -37.11 25.96 -61.74
CA ARG A 215 -37.61 27.35 -61.86
C ARG A 215 -37.08 28.10 -63.09
N ILE A 216 -36.04 27.60 -63.76
CA ILE A 216 -35.45 28.25 -64.95
C ILE A 216 -36.11 27.75 -66.25
N THR A 217 -36.84 26.63 -66.20
CA THR A 217 -37.52 26.02 -67.36
C THR A 217 -39.03 26.27 -67.42
N LYS A 218 -39.52 27.32 -66.76
CA LYS A 218 -40.93 27.73 -66.83
C LYS A 218 -41.07 29.17 -67.28
#